data_AF-A0AAV0M5C6-F1
#
_entry.id   AF-A0AAV0M5C6-F1
#
_cell.length_a   1.000
_cell.length_b   1.000
_cell.length_c   1.000
_cell.angle_alpha   90.00
_cell.angle_beta   90.00
_cell.angle_gamma   90.00
#
_symmetry.space_group_name_H-M   'P 1'
#
loop_
_entity.id
_entity.type
_entity.pdbx_description
1 polymer ?
#
loop_
_entity_poly.entity_id
_entity_poly.type
_entity_poly.pdbx_seq_one_letter_code
_entity_poly.pdbx_strand_id
1 'polypeptide(L)'
;MVLYFKARPEVGDYTIFMGFDKFENEELIKYGFPEDVWFHVDKMSSAHVYVRLHKGQTFDNISEGLLEDCCQLVKANSIQGNKVNNIDVVYTPWSNLKKTATMDVGQVGFHNSKMVRAYFSGSYHFQLGHYPSSMCDFGVDIFL
;
A
#
# COMPACT_ATOMS: atom_id res chain seq x y z
N MET A 1 1.00 -13.76 -7.30
CA MET A 1 2.36 -13.36 -6.84
C MET A 1 2.27 -12.14 -5.94
N VAL A 2 3.09 -12.05 -4.88
CA VAL A 2 3.26 -10.83 -4.07
C VAL A 2 4.54 -10.13 -4.53
N LEU A 3 4.44 -8.82 -4.77
CA LEU A 3 5.57 -7.98 -5.15
C LEU A 3 6.15 -7.30 -3.90
N TYR A 4 7.48 -7.20 -3.86
CA TYR A 4 8.23 -6.63 -2.74
C TYR A 4 9.05 -5.43 -3.21
N PHE A 5 8.97 -4.34 -2.47
CA PHE A 5 9.69 -3.11 -2.74
C PHE A 5 10.43 -2.68 -1.47
N LYS A 6 11.56 -2.02 -1.65
CA LYS A 6 12.25 -1.32 -0.56
C LYS A 6 11.86 0.15 -0.62
N ALA A 7 11.59 0.78 0.52
CA ALA A 7 11.43 2.23 0.55
C ALA A 7 12.74 2.93 0.14
N ARG A 8 12.64 4.21 -0.22
CA ARG A 8 13.84 4.98 -0.56
C ARG A 8 14.80 5.05 0.64
N PRO A 9 16.13 4.94 0.44
CA PRO A 9 17.10 4.90 1.54
C PRO A 9 17.01 6.09 2.50
N GLU A 10 16.64 7.28 2.01
CA GLU A 10 16.46 8.50 2.81
C GLU A 10 15.25 8.44 3.77
N VAL A 11 14.29 7.56 3.50
CA VAL A 11 13.07 7.37 4.30
C VAL A 11 13.28 6.30 5.38
N GLY A 12 14.16 5.34 5.12
CA GLY A 12 14.56 4.27 6.04
C GLY A 12 14.44 2.87 5.42
N ASP A 13 14.86 1.84 6.16
CA ASP A 13 14.80 0.44 5.70
C ASP A 13 13.41 -0.16 5.91
N TYR A 14 12.46 0.18 5.06
CA TYR A 14 11.13 -0.40 5.07
C TYR A 14 10.95 -1.37 3.92
N THR A 15 10.19 -2.44 4.19
CA THR A 15 9.71 -3.35 3.16
C THR A 15 8.24 -3.03 2.88
N ILE A 16 7.95 -2.79 1.61
CA ILE A 16 6.61 -2.53 1.08
C ILE A 16 6.18 -3.77 0.28
N PHE A 17 4.94 -4.19 0.44
CA PHE A 17 4.35 -5.36 -0.20
C PHE A 17 3.16 -4.94 -1.05
N MET A 18 2.96 -5.57 -2.20
CA MET A 18 1.80 -5.31 -3.04
C MET A 18 1.27 -6.61 -3.63
N GLY A 19 -0.04 -6.84 -3.56
CA GLY A 19 -0.66 -7.94 -4.28
C GLY A 19 -0.62 -7.67 -5.79
N PHE A 20 -0.17 -8.65 -6.58
CA PHE A 20 -0.16 -8.53 -8.03
C PHE A 20 -1.59 -8.44 -8.59
N ASP A 21 -2.52 -9.22 -8.04
CA ASP A 21 -3.93 -9.12 -8.36
C ASP A 21 -4.83 -9.23 -7.12
N LYS A 22 -6.15 -9.26 -7.36
CA LYS A 22 -7.17 -9.27 -6.33
C LYS A 22 -7.14 -10.53 -5.44
N PHE A 23 -6.64 -11.66 -5.93
CA PHE A 23 -6.52 -12.90 -5.18
C PHE A 23 -5.35 -12.82 -4.20
N GLU A 24 -4.19 -12.27 -4.60
CA GLU A 24 -3.09 -12.06 -3.65
C GLU A 24 -3.38 -10.95 -2.65
N ASN A 25 -4.20 -9.97 -3.02
CA ASN A 25 -4.72 -9.00 -2.06
C ASN A 25 -5.47 -9.70 -0.91
N GLU A 26 -6.25 -10.76 -1.18
CA GLU A 26 -6.93 -11.55 -0.14
C GLU A 26 -5.93 -12.35 0.71
N GLU A 27 -4.90 -12.94 0.10
CA GLU A 27 -3.87 -13.66 0.84
C GLU A 27 -3.08 -12.73 1.76
N LEU A 28 -2.71 -11.53 1.29
CA LEU A 28 -2.02 -10.53 2.10
C LEU A 28 -2.88 -10.08 3.29
N ILE A 29 -4.20 -9.95 3.12
CA ILE A 29 -5.10 -9.66 4.25
C ILE A 29 -5.10 -10.83 5.24
N LYS A 30 -5.04 -12.07 4.78
CA LYS A 30 -5.11 -13.24 5.67
C LYS A 30 -3.83 -13.42 6.52
N TYR A 31 -2.67 -13.09 5.97
CA TYR A 31 -1.36 -13.33 6.60
C TYR A 31 -0.63 -12.06 7.05
N GLY A 32 -1.34 -10.93 7.14
CA GLY A 32 -0.79 -9.67 7.63
C GLY A 32 -0.40 -9.72 9.11
N PHE A 33 0.51 -8.83 9.48
CA PHE A 33 1.02 -8.69 10.83
C PHE A 33 0.42 -7.45 11.52
N PRO A 34 0.40 -7.39 12.86
CA PRO A 34 -0.04 -6.20 13.60
C PRO A 34 0.72 -4.92 13.23
N GLU A 35 1.97 -5.04 12.79
CA GLU A 35 2.84 -3.96 12.33
C GLU A 35 2.57 -3.52 10.89
N ASP A 36 1.72 -4.24 10.15
CA ASP A 36 1.42 -3.91 8.76
C ASP A 36 0.40 -2.77 8.68
N VAL A 37 0.68 -1.80 7.81
CA VAL A 37 -0.23 -0.69 7.49
C VAL A 37 -0.66 -0.84 6.05
N TRP A 38 -1.97 -0.88 5.83
CA TRP A 38 -2.60 -1.06 4.54
C TRP A 38 -2.92 0.27 3.88
N PHE A 39 -2.75 0.34 2.57
CA PHE A 39 -3.02 1.49 1.72
C PHE A 39 -3.87 1.11 0.52
N HIS A 40 -4.77 2.02 0.14
CA HIS A 40 -5.66 1.86 -1.02
C HIS A 40 -6.17 3.22 -1.50
N VAL A 41 -6.41 3.36 -2.80
CA VAL A 41 -7.02 4.58 -3.35
C VAL A 41 -8.46 4.72 -2.86
N ASP A 42 -8.85 5.90 -2.40
CA ASP A 42 -10.23 6.13 -1.97
C ASP A 42 -11.21 5.96 -3.14
N LYS A 43 -12.29 5.19 -2.90
CA LYS A 43 -13.42 4.98 -3.83
C LYS A 43 -13.09 4.44 -5.22
N MET A 44 -11.86 4.03 -5.52
CA MET A 44 -11.49 3.44 -6.81
C MET A 44 -10.77 2.12 -6.64
N SER A 45 -10.88 1.23 -7.63
CA SER A 45 -10.12 -0.02 -7.64
C SER A 45 -8.62 0.26 -7.73
N SER A 46 -7.84 -0.29 -6.79
CA SER A 46 -6.38 -0.23 -6.79
C SER A 46 -5.77 -1.48 -6.16
N ALA A 47 -4.47 -1.68 -6.37
CA ALA A 47 -3.73 -2.71 -5.64
C ALA A 47 -3.78 -2.43 -4.12
N HIS A 48 -3.70 -3.50 -3.31
CA HIS A 48 -3.49 -3.35 -1.87
C HIS A 48 -2.00 -3.28 -1.60
N VAL A 49 -1.54 -2.15 -1.09
CA VAL A 49 -0.15 -1.97 -0.67
C VAL A 49 -0.08 -2.04 0.85
N TYR A 50 0.99 -2.67 1.34
CA TYR A 50 1.29 -2.75 2.76
C TYR A 50 2.71 -2.25 3.00
N VAL A 51 2.92 -1.59 4.13
CA VAL A 51 4.28 -1.39 4.67
C VAL A 51 4.35 -2.05 6.04
N ARG A 52 5.44 -2.76 6.31
CA ARG A 52 5.70 -3.33 7.64
C ARG A 52 6.50 -2.33 8.46
N LEU A 53 5.89 -1.83 9.53
CA LEU A 53 6.56 -0.95 10.47
C LEU A 53 7.62 -1.71 11.28
N HIS A 54 8.62 -0.98 11.76
CA HIS A 54 9.64 -1.56 12.63
C HIS A 54 9.04 -1.89 14.00
N LYS A 55 9.64 -2.85 14.70
CA LYS A 55 9.19 -3.25 16.04
C LYS A 55 9.21 -2.04 16.99
N GLY A 56 8.04 -1.72 17.56
CA GLY A 56 7.86 -0.59 18.47
C GLY A 56 7.49 0.73 17.80
N GLN A 57 7.48 0.80 16.46
CA GLN A 57 6.93 1.94 15.74
C GLN A 57 5.41 1.85 15.71
N THR A 58 4.75 3.00 15.79
CA THR A 58 3.29 3.10 15.77
C THR A 58 2.81 3.65 14.44
N PHE A 59 1.57 3.31 14.08
CA PHE A 59 0.85 3.86 12.93
C PHE A 59 0.79 5.40 12.94
N ASP A 60 0.88 6.01 14.11
CA ASP A 60 0.86 7.46 14.26
C ASP A 60 2.17 8.14 13.84
N ASN A 61 3.27 7.38 13.79
CA ASN A 61 4.64 7.87 13.61
C ASN A 61 5.26 7.37 12.29
N ILE A 62 4.47 7.40 11.21
CA ILE A 62 4.95 7.12 9.85
C ILE A 62 5.47 8.43 9.25
N SER A 63 6.67 8.42 8.66
CA SER A 63 7.25 9.60 8.04
C SER A 63 6.50 9.99 6.76
N GLU A 64 6.47 11.28 6.44
CA GLU A 64 5.80 11.79 5.23
C GLU A 64 6.36 11.15 3.96
N GLY A 65 7.70 11.01 3.86
CA GLY A 65 8.33 10.34 2.72
C GLY A 65 7.91 8.87 2.55
N LEU A 66 7.62 8.14 3.63
CA LEU A 66 7.15 6.75 3.53
C LEU A 66 5.69 6.68 3.09
N LEU A 67 4.86 7.62 3.58
CA LEU A 67 3.48 7.77 3.14
C LEU A 67 3.44 8.09 1.64
N GLU A 68 4.29 9.00 1.18
CA GLU A 68 4.44 9.31 -0.24
C GLU A 68 4.81 8.08 -1.06
N ASP A 69 5.79 7.29 -0.60
CA ASP A 69 6.23 6.10 -1.32
C ASP A 69 5.10 5.11 -1.52
N CYS A 70 4.36 4.82 -0.45
CA CYS A 70 3.22 3.92 -0.48
C CYS A 70 2.08 4.48 -1.35
N CYS A 71 1.76 5.77 -1.21
CA CYS A 71 0.67 6.41 -1.95
C CYS A 71 0.94 6.44 -3.46
N GLN A 72 2.18 6.72 -3.86
CA GLN A 72 2.59 6.73 -5.26
C GLN A 72 2.47 5.32 -5.85
N LEU A 73 2.91 4.29 -5.12
CA LEU A 73 2.80 2.90 -5.57
C LEU A 73 1.33 2.46 -5.75
N VAL A 74 0.46 2.74 -4.78
CA VAL A 74 -0.98 2.41 -4.90
C VAL A 74 -1.62 3.14 -6.07
N LYS A 75 -1.34 4.44 -6.21
CA LYS A 75 -1.88 5.26 -7.30
C LYS A 75 -1.44 4.74 -8.66
N ALA A 76 -0.16 4.42 -8.83
CA ALA A 76 0.40 3.87 -10.06
C ALA A 76 -0.31 2.56 -10.46
N ASN A 77 -0.67 1.75 -9.47
CA ASN A 77 -1.34 0.46 -9.61
C ASN A 77 -2.86 0.55 -9.42
N SER A 78 -3.45 1.72 -9.68
CA SER A 78 -4.89 1.91 -9.78
C SER A 78 -5.34 2.02 -11.23
N ILE A 79 -6.41 1.31 -11.60
CA ILE A 79 -6.94 1.28 -12.97
C ILE A 79 -7.38 2.67 -13.44
N GLN A 80 -8.04 3.42 -12.55
CA GLN A 80 -8.53 4.76 -12.83
C GLN A 80 -7.70 5.83 -12.11
N GLY A 81 -7.24 5.55 -10.88
CA GLY A 81 -6.50 6.51 -10.06
C GLY A 81 -5.18 6.96 -10.68
N ASN A 82 -4.53 6.13 -11.51
CA ASN A 82 -3.29 6.50 -12.19
C ASN A 82 -3.46 7.63 -13.23
N LYS A 83 -4.68 7.87 -13.72
CA LYS A 83 -5.03 8.94 -14.67
C LYS A 83 -5.53 10.21 -13.98
N VAL A 84 -5.75 10.15 -12.67
CA VAL A 84 -6.29 11.27 -11.90
C VAL A 84 -5.14 12.07 -11.31
N ASN A 85 -5.16 13.39 -11.54
CA ASN A 85 -4.12 14.29 -11.02
C ASN A 85 -4.05 14.23 -9.50
N ASN A 86 -5.18 14.45 -8.84
CA ASN A 86 -5.27 14.51 -7.38
C ASN A 86 -6.23 13.44 -6.89
N ILE A 87 -5.74 12.56 -6.03
CA ILE A 87 -6.54 11.48 -5.48
C ILE A 87 -6.16 11.26 -4.01
N ASP A 88 -7.18 10.94 -3.22
CA ASP A 88 -6.99 10.54 -1.83
C ASP A 88 -6.58 9.08 -1.77
N VAL A 89 -5.53 8.80 -0.99
CA VAL A 89 -5.16 7.44 -0.60
C VAL A 89 -5.52 7.26 0.86
N VAL A 90 -6.32 6.25 1.15
CA VAL A 90 -6.66 5.87 2.51
C VAL A 90 -5.65 4.87 3.05
N TYR A 91 -5.32 5.01 4.33
CA TYR A 91 -4.43 4.08 5.02
C TYR A 91 -4.89 3.81 6.45
N THR A 92 -4.67 2.59 6.91
CA THR A 92 -5.10 2.11 8.23
C THR A 92 -4.24 0.91 8.67
N PRO A 93 -4.08 0.63 9.97
CA PRO A 93 -3.45 -0.61 10.42
C PRO A 93 -4.20 -1.83 9.86
N TRP A 94 -3.46 -2.88 9.54
CA TRP A 94 -4.01 -4.16 9.07
C TRP A 94 -5.05 -4.73 10.04
N SER A 95 -4.81 -4.60 11.35
CA SER A 95 -5.73 -5.04 12.40
C SER A 95 -7.10 -4.35 12.39
N ASN A 96 -7.25 -3.21 11.69
CA ASN A 96 -8.51 -2.52 11.52
C ASN A 96 -9.30 -3.00 10.27
N LEU A 97 -8.69 -3.82 9.41
CA LEU A 97 -9.36 -4.36 8.23
C LEU A 97 -10.38 -5.41 8.64
N LYS A 98 -11.59 -5.30 8.08
CA LYS A 98 -12.69 -6.23 8.30
C LYS A 98 -13.07 -6.86 6.97
N LYS A 99 -12.72 -8.13 6.80
CA LYS A 99 -13.17 -8.97 5.69
C LYS A 99 -14.25 -9.94 6.18
N THR A 100 -15.34 -10.07 5.41
CA THR A 100 -16.41 -11.04 5.70
C THR A 100 -16.66 -11.92 4.48
N ALA A 101 -17.19 -13.13 4.70
CA ALA A 101 -17.42 -14.10 3.62
C ALA A 101 -18.45 -13.63 2.57
N THR A 102 -19.28 -12.63 2.90
CA THR A 102 -20.28 -12.05 2.00
C THR A 102 -19.74 -10.90 1.15
N MET A 103 -18.50 -10.46 1.36
CA MET A 103 -17.88 -9.38 0.60
C MET A 103 -17.21 -9.94 -0.66
N ASP A 104 -17.32 -9.20 -1.76
CA ASP A 104 -16.68 -9.56 -3.03
C ASP A 104 -15.15 -9.59 -2.90
N VAL A 105 -14.49 -10.34 -3.78
CA VAL A 105 -13.02 -10.43 -3.83
C VAL A 105 -12.42 -9.04 -4.08
N GLY A 106 -11.48 -8.62 -3.22
CA GLY A 106 -10.87 -7.29 -3.21
C GLY A 106 -11.63 -6.26 -2.35
N GLN A 107 -12.88 -6.52 -1.97
CA GLN A 107 -13.64 -5.60 -1.10
C GLN A 107 -13.21 -5.76 0.37
N VAL A 108 -12.92 -4.64 1.05
CA VAL A 108 -12.53 -4.62 2.46
C VAL A 108 -13.37 -3.59 3.21
N GLY A 109 -13.82 -3.93 4.40
CA GLY A 109 -14.44 -3.00 5.35
C GLY A 109 -13.48 -2.62 6.47
N PHE A 110 -13.95 -1.79 7.41
CA PHE A 110 -13.16 -1.38 8.58
C PHE A 110 -13.88 -1.69 9.88
N HIS A 111 -13.13 -2.06 10.92
CA HIS A 111 -13.66 -2.22 12.27
C HIS A 111 -13.98 -0.86 12.90
N ASN A 112 -13.10 0.13 12.70
CA ASN A 112 -13.23 1.49 13.21
C ASN A 112 -12.87 2.51 12.13
N SER A 113 -13.87 3.24 11.63
CA SER A 113 -13.68 4.29 10.62
C SER A 113 -12.81 5.45 11.12
N LYS A 114 -12.69 5.69 12.43
CA LYS A 114 -11.84 6.75 13.00
C LYS A 114 -10.35 6.45 12.91
N MET A 115 -9.97 5.19 12.67
CA MET A 115 -8.58 4.79 12.48
C MET A 115 -8.14 4.85 11.02
N VAL A 116 -9.07 5.12 10.10
CA VAL A 116 -8.76 5.33 8.68
C VAL A 116 -8.31 6.76 8.51
N ARG A 117 -7.13 6.94 7.94
CA ARG A 117 -6.57 8.24 7.58
C ARG A 117 -6.54 8.39 6.07
N ALA A 118 -6.58 9.62 5.59
CA ALA A 118 -6.41 9.94 4.18
C ALA A 118 -5.14 10.76 4.00
N TYR A 119 -4.41 10.47 2.93
CA TYR A 119 -3.27 11.25 2.47
C TYR A 119 -3.60 11.81 1.08
N PHE A 120 -3.55 13.14 0.95
CA PHE A 120 -3.88 13.83 -0.29
C PHE A 120 -2.65 13.92 -1.19
N SER A 121 -2.63 13.20 -2.30
CA SER A 121 -1.49 13.15 -3.24
C SER A 121 -1.31 14.43 -4.08
N GLY A 122 -2.15 15.47 -3.94
CA GLY A 122 -2.22 16.56 -4.91
C GLY A 122 -1.07 17.59 -4.90
N SER A 123 -0.10 17.46 -4.00
CA SER A 123 1.00 18.43 -3.85
C SER A 123 2.34 17.99 -4.47
N TYR A 124 2.48 16.72 -4.87
CA TYR A 124 3.76 16.15 -5.29
C TYR A 124 3.70 15.67 -6.74
N HIS A 125 4.64 16.16 -7.56
CA HIS A 125 4.79 15.71 -8.93
C HIS A 125 5.10 14.21 -8.92
N PHE A 126 4.31 13.40 -9.62
CA PHE A 126 4.53 11.97 -9.76
C PHE A 126 5.85 11.73 -10.50
N GLN A 127 6.96 11.66 -9.76
CA GLN A 127 8.28 11.40 -10.32
C GLN A 127 8.45 9.89 -10.46
N LEU A 128 7.88 9.33 -11.52
CA LEU A 128 8.19 7.98 -11.99
C LEU A 128 9.71 7.75 -12.16
N GLY A 129 10.51 8.81 -12.29
CA GLY A 129 11.97 8.75 -12.43
C GLY A 129 12.78 8.66 -11.13
N HIS A 130 12.16 8.78 -9.95
CA HIS A 130 12.85 8.61 -8.66
C HIS A 130 12.69 7.20 -8.05
N TYR A 131 11.80 6.39 -8.61
CA TYR A 131 11.88 4.94 -8.43
C TYR A 131 12.88 4.43 -9.47
N PRO A 132 14.10 4.06 -9.07
CA PRO A 132 15.03 3.47 -10.00
C PRO A 132 14.34 2.24 -10.61
N SER A 133 14.66 1.93 -11.87
CA SER A 133 14.27 0.67 -12.52
C SER A 133 14.56 -0.55 -11.63
N SER A 134 15.47 -0.41 -10.64
CA SER A 134 15.74 -1.42 -9.62
C SER A 134 14.62 -1.70 -8.61
N MET A 135 13.61 -0.84 -8.45
CA MET A 135 12.36 -1.20 -7.75
C MET A 135 11.43 -2.04 -8.63
N CYS A 136 11.61 -2.00 -9.96
CA CYS A 136 11.02 -2.95 -10.90
C CYS A 136 11.89 -4.22 -11.04
N ASP A 137 13.21 -4.16 -10.76
CA ASP A 137 14.15 -5.29 -10.90
C ASP A 137 14.25 -6.21 -9.67
N PHE A 138 13.42 -6.03 -8.63
CA PHE A 138 13.17 -7.09 -7.64
C PHE A 138 11.91 -7.92 -7.97
N GLY A 139 11.59 -8.02 -9.26
CA GLY A 139 11.12 -9.29 -9.81
C GLY A 139 12.23 -10.33 -9.65
N VAL A 140 12.42 -10.81 -8.43
CA VAL A 140 13.22 -12.03 -8.20
C VAL A 140 12.52 -13.14 -8.97
N ASP A 141 13.16 -13.54 -10.07
CA ASP A 141 13.07 -14.88 -10.62
C ASP A 141 13.01 -15.90 -9.47
N ILE A 142 11.84 -16.51 -9.28
CA ILE A 142 11.74 -17.87 -8.76
C ILE A 142 10.97 -18.65 -9.81
N PHE A 143 11.63 -18.88 -10.95
CA PHE A 143 11.57 -20.18 -11.60
C PHE A 143 12.52 -21.11 -10.84
N LEU A 144 11.94 -21.88 -9.92
CA LEU A 144 12.21 -23.31 -9.77
C LEU A 144 10.87 -24.01 -9.57
#